data_AF-A0A2A5MBD9-F1
#
_entry.id   AF-A0A2A5MBD9-F1
#
_cell.length_a   1.000
_cell.length_b   1.000
_cell.length_c   1.000
_cell.angle_alpha   90.00
_cell.angle_beta   90.00
_cell.angle_gamma   90.00
#
_symmetry.space_group_name_H-M   'P 1'
#
loop_
_entity.id
_entity.type
_entity.pdbx_description
1 polymer ?
#
loop_
_entity_poly.entity_id
_entity_poly.type
_entity_poly.pdbx_seq_one_letter_code
_entity_poly.pdbx_strand_id
1 'polypeptide(L)'
;MIDIQKLISWLGVEGAKAGLDKSEMTNPELLESFAHLLPKNSNKLKRSDIIEEIILATRKMTHKSIDELMEMSKEDLSSYFQEQKYSRKELLDLLYTLEIRPGSSAKKNLTEFTISEISDIGMYRRVAKGNHS
;
A
#
# COMPACT_ATOMS: atom_id res chain seq x y z
N MET A 1 -16.62 -11.31 -10.96
CA MET A 1 -15.33 -11.40 -10.26
C MET A 1 -15.27 -10.29 -9.23
N ILE A 2 -14.87 -10.58 -7.99
CA ILE A 2 -14.78 -9.56 -6.93
C ILE A 2 -13.64 -8.61 -7.27
N ASP A 3 -13.93 -7.31 -7.29
CA ASP A 3 -12.95 -6.25 -7.46
C ASP A 3 -12.32 -5.94 -6.09
N ILE A 4 -11.13 -6.48 -5.85
CA ILE A 4 -10.41 -6.33 -4.58
C ILE A 4 -10.01 -4.86 -4.34
N GLN A 5 -9.72 -4.10 -5.40
CA GLN A 5 -9.38 -2.69 -5.27
C GLN A 5 -10.55 -1.88 -4.73
N LYS A 6 -11.78 -2.13 -5.23
CA LYS A 6 -12.99 -1.51 -4.67
C LYS A 6 -13.27 -1.97 -3.25
N LEU A 7 -13.03 -3.23 -2.93
CA LEU A 7 -13.23 -3.74 -1.58
C LEU A 7 -12.30 -3.03 -0.58
N ILE A 8 -11.04 -2.82 -0.95
CA ILE A 8 -10.05 -2.09 -0.15
C ILE A 8 -10.45 -0.61 -0.02
N SER A 9 -10.91 0.05 -1.09
CA SER A 9 -11.30 1.46 -1.01
C SER A 9 -12.48 1.69 -0.08
N TRP A 10 -13.45 0.76 -0.05
CA TRP A 10 -14.58 0.84 0.87
C TRP A 10 -14.19 0.52 2.31
N LEU A 11 -13.58 -0.65 2.54
CA LEU A 11 -13.44 -1.23 3.88
C LEU A 11 -12.04 -1.04 4.50
N GLY A 12 -11.08 -0.54 3.73
CA GLY A 12 -9.67 -0.60 4.08
C GLY A 12 -9.09 -2.02 3.95
N VAL A 13 -7.78 -2.12 4.14
CA VAL A 13 -7.02 -3.39 4.01
C VAL A 13 -7.57 -4.48 4.94
N GLU A 14 -7.73 -4.16 6.23
CA GLU A 14 -8.19 -5.14 7.24
C GLU A 14 -9.64 -5.55 7.02
N GLY A 15 -10.50 -4.63 6.57
CA GLY A 15 -11.88 -4.94 6.24
C GLY A 15 -12.00 -5.81 4.99
N ALA A 16 -11.18 -5.57 3.97
CA ALA A 16 -11.11 -6.41 2.77
C ALA A 16 -10.61 -7.82 3.10
N LYS A 17 -9.57 -7.96 3.95
CA LYS A 17 -9.09 -9.25 4.45
C LYS A 17 -10.18 -10.02 5.19
N ALA A 18 -10.85 -9.37 6.14
CA ALA A 18 -11.92 -9.99 6.91
C ALA A 18 -13.11 -10.40 6.02
N GLY A 19 -13.44 -9.58 5.01
CA GLY A 19 -14.49 -9.87 4.03
C GLY A 19 -14.17 -11.08 3.16
N LEU A 20 -12.94 -11.20 2.67
CA LEU A 20 -12.49 -12.37 1.93
C LEU A 20 -12.46 -13.61 2.81
N ASP A 21 -11.96 -13.48 4.05
CA ASP A 21 -11.81 -14.61 4.97
C ASP A 21 -13.18 -15.24 5.28
N LYS A 22 -14.18 -14.41 5.58
CA LYS A 22 -15.55 -14.82 5.88
C LYS A 22 -16.43 -15.04 4.66
N SER A 23 -15.90 -14.89 3.44
CA SER A 23 -16.66 -15.15 2.23
C SER A 23 -16.94 -16.65 2.05
N GLU A 24 -18.02 -16.97 1.35
CA GLU A 24 -18.37 -18.35 0.96
C GLU A 24 -17.40 -18.93 -0.08
N MET A 25 -16.43 -18.15 -0.58
CA MET A 25 -15.44 -18.66 -1.53
C MET A 25 -14.52 -19.68 -0.87
N THR A 26 -14.39 -20.84 -1.51
CA THR A 26 -13.42 -21.87 -1.14
C THR A 26 -11.99 -21.46 -1.52
N ASN A 27 -10.98 -22.11 -0.93
CA ASN A 27 -9.59 -21.83 -1.29
C ASN A 27 -9.28 -22.11 -2.77
N PRO A 28 -9.76 -23.20 -3.41
CA PRO A 28 -9.60 -23.38 -4.84
C PRO A 28 -10.19 -22.24 -5.68
N GLU A 29 -11.39 -21.76 -5.34
CA GLU A 29 -12.02 -20.65 -6.06
C GLU A 29 -11.26 -19.33 -5.90
N LEU A 30 -10.68 -19.07 -4.72
CA LEU A 30 -9.78 -17.93 -4.52
C LEU A 30 -8.52 -18.05 -5.37
N LEU A 31 -7.88 -19.23 -5.39
CA LEU A 31 -6.67 -19.49 -6.17
C LEU A 31 -6.94 -19.34 -7.67
N GLU A 32 -8.08 -19.83 -8.16
CA GLU A 32 -8.49 -19.71 -9.57
C GLU A 32 -8.80 -18.25 -9.93
N SER A 33 -9.60 -17.58 -9.11
CA SER A 33 -10.02 -16.19 -9.37
C SER A 33 -8.84 -15.19 -9.37
N PHE A 34 -7.82 -15.47 -8.57
CA PHE A 34 -6.67 -14.57 -8.37
C PHE A 34 -5.34 -15.19 -8.82
N ALA A 35 -5.35 -16.22 -9.66
CA ALA A 35 -4.16 -16.92 -10.12
C ALA A 35 -3.08 -15.99 -10.72
N HIS A 36 -3.52 -14.92 -11.40
CA HIS A 36 -2.65 -13.92 -12.03
C HIS A 36 -1.91 -13.03 -11.03
N LEU A 37 -2.37 -12.93 -9.78
CA LEU A 37 -1.76 -12.15 -8.70
C LEU A 37 -0.86 -13.00 -7.80
N LEU A 38 -1.07 -14.31 -7.81
CA LEU A 38 -0.50 -15.23 -6.83
C LEU A 38 0.80 -15.88 -7.33
N PRO A 39 1.76 -16.17 -6.42
CA PRO A 39 2.92 -16.98 -6.74
C PRO A 39 2.54 -18.39 -7.27
N LYS A 40 3.42 -19.00 -8.08
CA LYS A 40 3.18 -20.33 -8.68
C LYS A 40 2.94 -21.46 -7.66
N ASN A 41 3.37 -21.30 -6.41
CA ASN A 41 3.28 -22.31 -5.35
C ASN A 41 2.19 -22.00 -4.30
N SER A 42 1.23 -21.13 -4.62
CA SER A 42 0.18 -20.70 -3.68
C SER A 42 -0.82 -21.79 -3.28
N ASN A 43 -0.83 -22.93 -3.98
CA ASN A 43 -1.69 -24.08 -3.66
C ASN A 43 -1.39 -24.74 -2.31
N LYS A 44 -0.22 -24.48 -1.71
CA LYS A 44 0.17 -24.99 -0.38
C LYS A 44 -0.12 -24.01 0.75
N LEU A 45 -0.58 -22.81 0.43
CA LEU A 45 -0.80 -21.75 1.41
C LEU A 45 -2.09 -21.97 2.20
N LYS A 46 -2.11 -21.50 3.45
CA LYS A 46 -3.35 -21.42 4.22
C LYS A 46 -4.21 -20.29 3.67
N ARG A 47 -5.53 -20.33 3.93
CA ARG A 47 -6.47 -19.29 3.49
C ARG A 47 -6.00 -17.87 3.85
N SER A 48 -5.54 -17.68 5.09
CA SER A 48 -5.00 -16.40 5.58
C SER A 48 -3.86 -15.88 4.70
N ASP A 49 -2.96 -16.77 4.28
CA ASP A 49 -1.78 -16.41 3.51
C ASP A 49 -2.17 -16.13 2.05
N ILE A 50 -3.12 -16.89 1.49
CA ILE A 50 -3.69 -16.63 0.16
C ILE A 50 -4.31 -15.22 0.12
N ILE A 51 -5.12 -14.90 1.13
CA ILE A 51 -5.78 -13.60 1.24
C ILE A 51 -4.74 -12.48 1.39
N GLU A 52 -3.73 -12.67 2.24
CA GLU A 52 -2.66 -11.69 2.41
C GLU A 52 -1.95 -11.42 1.08
N GLU A 53 -1.60 -12.46 0.32
CA GLU A 53 -0.96 -12.33 -0.99
C GLU A 53 -1.86 -11.61 -2.01
N ILE A 54 -3.16 -11.94 -2.08
CA ILE A 54 -4.12 -11.25 -2.95
C ILE A 54 -4.16 -9.76 -2.65
N ILE A 55 -4.26 -9.40 -1.37
CA ILE A 55 -4.31 -8.02 -0.92
C ILE A 55 -3.00 -7.30 -1.23
N LEU A 56 -1.85 -7.91 -0.90
CA LEU A 56 -0.53 -7.33 -1.17
C LEU A 56 -0.27 -7.11 -2.66
N ALA A 57 -0.59 -8.10 -3.50
CA ALA A 57 -0.43 -8.00 -4.95
C ALA A 57 -1.31 -6.90 -5.53
N THR A 58 -2.59 -6.85 -5.12
CA THR A 58 -3.51 -5.80 -5.55
C THR A 58 -2.97 -4.42 -5.15
N ARG A 59 -2.50 -4.26 -3.91
CA ARG A 59 -1.96 -3.00 -3.40
C ARG A 59 -0.74 -2.53 -4.18
N LYS A 60 0.21 -3.43 -4.42
CA LYS A 60 1.42 -3.13 -5.23
C LYS A 60 1.09 -2.66 -6.64
N MET A 61 0.03 -3.18 -7.26
CA MET A 61 -0.39 -2.75 -8.60
C MET A 61 -1.09 -1.39 -8.60
N THR A 62 -1.76 -1.04 -7.49
CA THR A 62 -2.56 0.19 -7.38
C THR A 62 -1.79 1.39 -6.84
N HIS A 63 -0.70 1.16 -6.11
CA HIS A 63 0.06 2.24 -5.50
C HIS A 63 1.02 2.90 -6.49
N LYS A 64 1.07 4.22 -6.41
CA LYS A 64 2.14 5.01 -7.00
C LYS A 64 3.50 4.55 -6.47
N SER A 65 4.47 4.53 -7.37
CA SER A 65 5.87 4.32 -7.03
C SER A 65 6.40 5.47 -6.14
N ILE A 66 7.51 5.21 -5.44
CA ILE A 66 8.17 6.24 -4.62
C ILE A 66 8.55 7.46 -5.46
N ASP A 67 9.05 7.25 -6.67
CA ASP A 67 9.39 8.33 -7.59
C ASP A 67 8.17 9.20 -7.92
N GLU A 68 7.03 8.58 -8.23
CA GLU A 68 5.78 9.32 -8.47
C GLU A 68 5.32 10.08 -7.23
N LEU A 69 5.41 9.49 -6.04
CA LEU A 69 5.04 10.13 -4.79
C LEU A 69 5.93 11.36 -4.51
N MET A 70 7.22 11.28 -4.79
CA MET A 70 8.15 12.39 -4.62
C MET A 70 7.91 13.55 -5.58
N GLU A 71 7.25 13.34 -6.72
CA GLU A 71 6.92 14.41 -7.67
C GLU A 71 5.61 15.13 -7.29
N MET A 72 4.83 14.63 -6.32
CA MET A 72 3.59 15.24 -5.85
C MET A 72 3.83 16.41 -4.89
N SER A 73 2.84 17.32 -4.80
CA SER A 73 2.78 18.35 -3.76
C SER A 73 2.37 17.75 -2.41
N LYS A 74 2.58 18.47 -1.30
CA LYS A 74 2.18 18.00 0.03
C LYS A 74 0.65 17.83 0.11
N GLU A 75 -0.09 18.72 -0.54
CA GLU A 75 -1.55 18.71 -0.62
C GLU A 75 -2.03 17.47 -1.37
N ASP A 76 -1.44 17.19 -2.54
CA ASP A 76 -1.78 16.01 -3.34
C ASP A 76 -1.44 14.70 -2.61
N LEU A 77 -0.29 14.65 -1.94
CA LEU A 77 0.08 13.51 -1.09
C LEU A 77 -0.95 13.30 0.03
N SER A 78 -1.41 14.37 0.66
CA SER A 78 -2.41 14.27 1.73
C SER A 78 -3.71 13.68 1.21
N SER A 79 -4.23 14.17 0.09
CA SER A 79 -5.44 13.63 -0.54
C SER A 79 -5.26 12.17 -0.97
N TYR A 80 -4.14 11.84 -1.59
CA TYR A 80 -3.85 10.49 -2.05
C TYR A 80 -3.75 9.48 -0.88
N PHE A 81 -3.02 9.81 0.19
CA PHE A 81 -2.87 8.91 1.34
C PHE A 81 -4.20 8.68 2.08
N GLN A 82 -5.08 9.69 2.12
CA GLN A 82 -6.43 9.56 2.68
C GLN A 82 -7.30 8.62 1.84
N GLU A 83 -7.28 8.76 0.52
CA GLU A 83 -8.06 7.92 -0.39
C GLU A 83 -7.57 6.47 -0.38
N GLN A 84 -6.25 6.27 -0.43
CA GLN A 84 -5.66 4.94 -0.48
C GLN A 84 -5.72 4.20 0.86
N LYS A 85 -6.07 4.86 1.98
CA LYS A 85 -6.21 4.24 3.31
C LYS A 85 -5.04 3.32 3.65
N TYR A 86 -3.81 3.84 3.58
CA TYR A 86 -2.60 3.08 3.95
C TYR A 86 -2.71 2.51 5.37
N SER A 87 -2.42 1.22 5.51
CA SER A 87 -2.27 0.60 6.81
C SER A 87 -0.98 1.06 7.48
N ARG A 88 -0.92 0.93 8.81
CA ARG A 88 0.29 1.25 9.57
C ARG A 88 1.53 0.49 9.07
N LYS A 89 1.37 -0.78 8.70
CA LYS A 89 2.46 -1.61 8.20
C LYS A 89 3.00 -1.06 6.89
N GLU A 90 2.13 -0.71 5.95
CA GLU A 90 2.54 -0.16 4.66
C GLU A 90 3.23 1.19 4.78
N LEU A 91 2.76 2.06 5.69
CA LEU A 91 3.46 3.32 5.97
C LEU A 91 4.88 3.07 6.51
N LEU A 92 5.05 2.10 7.41
CA LEU A 92 6.36 1.73 7.93
C LEU A 92 7.26 1.14 6.83
N ASP A 93 6.73 0.24 6.01
CA ASP A 93 7.47 -0.37 4.89
C ASP A 93 7.93 0.69 3.88
N LEU A 94 7.07 1.68 3.59
CA LEU A 94 7.41 2.81 2.74
C LEU A 94 8.53 3.67 3.33
N LEU A 95 8.41 4.04 4.61
CA LEU A 95 9.45 4.78 5.32
C LEU A 95 10.78 4.02 5.38
N TYR A 96 10.76 2.71 5.61
CA TYR A 96 11.97 1.90 5.62
C TYR A 96 12.63 1.79 4.24
N THR A 97 11.84 1.81 3.17
CA THR A 97 12.37 1.89 1.80
C THR A 97 13.09 3.21 1.55
N LEU A 98 12.67 4.28 2.23
CA LEU A 98 13.34 5.59 2.23
C LEU A 98 14.47 5.69 3.27
N GLU A 99 14.80 4.58 3.93
CA GLU A 99 15.77 4.52 5.04
C GLU A 99 15.39 5.36 6.28
N ILE A 100 14.11 5.73 6.41
CA ILE A 100 13.58 6.53 7.51
C ILE A 100 13.06 5.61 8.61
N ARG A 101 13.54 5.83 9.85
CA ARG A 101 13.06 5.11 11.04
C ARG A 101 12.27 6.05 11.95
N PRO A 102 10.93 6.00 11.94
CA PRO A 102 10.12 6.92 12.74
C PRO A 102 10.30 6.68 14.24
N GLY A 103 10.56 7.75 14.98
CA GLY A 103 10.59 7.77 16.44
C GLY A 103 9.21 7.57 17.09
N SER A 104 9.17 7.48 18.41
CA SER A 104 7.92 7.27 19.17
C SER A 104 6.87 8.37 18.96
N SER A 105 7.29 9.63 18.82
CA SER A 105 6.40 10.76 18.54
C SER A 105 5.79 10.70 17.13
N ALA A 106 6.59 10.38 16.12
CA ALA A 106 6.14 10.21 14.73
C ALA A 106 5.12 9.07 14.59
N LYS A 107 5.26 8.02 15.40
CA LYS A 107 4.31 6.89 15.43
C LYS A 107 2.90 7.27 15.93
N LYS A 108 2.69 8.45 16.53
CA LYS A 108 1.36 8.93 16.96
C LYS A 108 0.51 9.41 15.78
N ASN A 109 1.14 9.96 14.75
CA ASN A 109 0.49 10.34 13.50
C ASN A 109 1.41 9.96 12.33
N LEU A 110 1.45 8.66 12.05
CA LEU A 110 2.39 8.09 11.08
C LEU A 110 2.09 8.56 9.64
N THR A 111 0.83 8.80 9.32
CA THR A 111 0.42 9.28 7.99
C THR A 111 0.98 10.67 7.71
N GLU A 112 0.73 11.62 8.61
CA GLU A 112 1.24 13.01 8.44
C GLU A 112 2.77 13.05 8.42
N PHE A 113 3.41 12.24 9.26
CA PHE A 113 4.86 12.08 9.26
C PHE A 113 5.34 11.59 7.89
N THR A 114 4.75 10.52 7.36
CA THR A 114 5.13 9.94 6.07
C THR A 114 4.93 10.93 4.92
N ILE A 115 3.81 11.67 4.90
CA ILE A 115 3.55 12.70 3.91
C ILE A 115 4.62 13.79 3.95
N SER A 116 4.97 14.26 5.15
CA SER A 116 5.95 15.33 5.32
C SER A 116 7.33 14.90 4.85
N GLU A 117 7.79 13.71 5.23
CA GLU A 117 9.09 13.19 4.81
C GLU A 117 9.18 13.00 3.28
N ILE A 118 8.16 12.43 2.65
CA ILE A 118 8.12 12.25 1.19
C ILE A 118 8.12 13.59 0.48
N SER A 119 7.31 14.54 0.97
CA SER A 119 7.25 15.90 0.42
C SER A 119 8.60 16.61 0.50
N ASP A 120 9.28 16.53 1.65
CA ASP A 120 10.57 17.18 1.86
C ASP A 120 11.65 16.58 0.97
N ILE A 121 11.75 15.25 0.90
CA ILE A 121 12.69 14.57 0.00
C ILE A 121 12.39 14.93 -1.47
N GLY A 122 11.12 14.91 -1.86
CA GLY A 122 10.68 15.29 -3.20
C GLY A 122 11.08 16.73 -3.56
N MET A 123 10.89 17.67 -2.62
CA MET A 123 11.33 19.05 -2.77
C MET A 123 12.84 19.14 -3.00
N TYR A 124 13.65 18.52 -2.14
CA TYR A 124 15.11 18.53 -2.29
C TYR A 124 15.55 17.96 -3.64
N ARG A 125 14.93 16.86 -4.09
CA ARG A 125 15.23 16.24 -5.37
C ARG A 125 14.92 17.15 -6.55
N ARG A 126 13.76 17.84 -6.54
CA ARG A 126 13.39 18.80 -7.60
C ARG A 126 14.34 19.99 -7.66
N VAL A 127 14.73 20.53 -6.50
CA VAL A 127 15.72 21.63 -6.41
C VAL A 127 17.08 21.19 -6.96
N ALA A 128 17.55 20.01 -6.58
CA ALA A 128 18.82 19.48 -7.08
C ALA A 128 18.82 19.29 -8.60
N LYS A 129 17.72 18.79 -9.18
CA LYS A 129 17.56 18.68 -10.65
C LYS A 129 17.57 20.06 -11.33
N GLY A 130 16.87 21.05 -10.76
CA GLY A 130 16.79 22.40 -11.30
C GLY A 130 18.10 23.20 -11.24
N ASN A 131 18.96 22.93 -10.24
CA ASN A 131 20.26 23.59 -10.09
C ASN A 131 21.37 23.03 -10.99
N HIS A 132 21.11 21.96 -11.76
CA HIS A 132 22.04 21.40 -12.75
C HIS A 132 21.62 21.68 -14.20
N SER A 133 20.68 22.60 -14.41
CA SER A 133 20.21 23.04 -15.74
C SER A 133 20.83 24.37 -16.16
#